data_AF-A0A6A1Q574-F1
#
_entry.id   AF-A0A6A1Q574-F1
#
_cell.length_a   1.000
_cell.length_b   1.000
_cell.length_c   1.000
_cell.angle_alpha   90.00
_cell.angle_beta   90.00
_cell.angle_gamma   90.00
#
_symmetry.space_group_name_H-M   'P 1'
#
loop_
_entity.id
_entity.type
_entity.pdbx_description
1 polymer ?
#
loop_
_entity_poly.entity_id
_entity_poly.type
_entity_poly.pdbx_seq_one_letter_code
_entity_poly.pdbx_strand_id
1 'polypeptide(L)'
;IVSPENSKSSSDDEEQQMELDEEMENEICRVWDMSMDEDVALFLQEFNAPDIFMGVLAKSKCPRLREICVGILGNMACFQEICVSISSDKNLGPSYSAGNKQTEVAIVWVERIREHPAIYDSICFIMSSSTNVDLLVKIGEVVDKLFDLDEKLILEWIRNGAVQPLDQPQEDSEQQPVFRIVPCVLEAAKQVRSENPEGLDVYMHILQLLTTVDDGIQAIVDLPLIDSLIRVLQNMKHCQKKPENSAESNTEETKKSDLTQDDFHLKILKDISCEFLSNIFQVLTKETVAQGLKEGQLSKQKCSCAFENLLPLYNPVVEDFLKILREVDKTFAGNLEESFPSLKVQT
;
A
#
# COMPACT_ATOMS: atom_id res chain seq x y z
N ILE A 1 68.03 7.10 -8.34
CA ILE A 1 67.00 6.31 -7.64
C ILE A 1 65.65 6.88 -8.05
N VAL A 2 65.09 6.39 -9.16
CA VAL A 2 63.75 6.76 -9.64
C VAL A 2 63.19 5.53 -10.36
N SER A 3 62.06 5.02 -9.87
CA SER A 3 60.99 4.26 -10.55
C SER A 3 60.11 3.61 -9.46
N PRO A 4 58.81 3.36 -9.71
CA PRO A 4 57.83 4.25 -10.32
C PRO A 4 56.52 4.31 -9.49
N GLU A 5 55.63 5.19 -9.93
CA GLU A 5 54.26 5.41 -9.44
C GLU A 5 53.47 4.11 -9.35
N ASN A 6 52.77 3.92 -8.22
CA ASN A 6 51.70 2.96 -8.11
C ASN A 6 50.37 3.74 -8.17
N SER A 7 49.83 3.85 -9.38
CA SER A 7 48.45 4.26 -9.62
C SER A 7 47.52 3.25 -8.98
N LYS A 8 47.03 3.55 -7.77
CA LYS A 8 45.80 2.94 -7.28
C LYS A 8 44.64 3.84 -7.69
N SER A 9 43.97 3.40 -8.76
CA SER A 9 42.55 3.64 -8.95
C SER A 9 41.80 3.10 -7.73
N SER A 10 41.38 3.97 -6.80
CA SER A 10 40.24 3.66 -5.94
C SER A 10 39.00 4.15 -6.68
N SER A 11 38.26 3.19 -7.20
CA SER A 11 36.84 3.30 -7.48
C SER A 11 36.14 3.52 -6.14
N ASP A 12 36.02 4.78 -5.73
CA ASP A 12 35.18 5.18 -4.61
C ASP A 12 33.82 5.60 -5.19
N ASP A 13 33.11 4.64 -5.80
CA ASP A 13 31.65 4.69 -5.98
C ASP A 13 31.01 4.03 -4.75
N GLU A 14 31.36 4.51 -3.56
CA GLU A 14 30.57 4.29 -2.36
C GLU A 14 29.43 5.30 -2.37
N GLU A 15 28.21 4.80 -2.32
CA GLU A 15 26.93 5.49 -2.17
C GLU A 15 27.03 6.76 -1.29
N GLN A 16 27.35 7.91 -1.89
CA GLN A 16 27.07 9.18 -1.25
C GLN A 16 25.58 9.44 -1.43
N GLN A 17 24.78 9.01 -0.46
CA GLN A 17 23.52 9.68 -0.20
C GLN A 17 23.82 11.18 -0.16
N MET A 18 23.20 11.94 -1.05
CA MET A 18 23.38 13.38 -1.11
C MET A 18 22.76 13.98 0.16
N GLU A 19 23.57 14.10 1.21
CA GLU A 19 23.17 14.66 2.50
C GLU A 19 22.86 16.16 2.32
N LEU A 20 21.76 16.60 2.91
CA LEU A 20 21.40 18.00 2.93
C LEU A 20 22.29 18.70 3.95
N ASP A 21 22.83 19.86 3.57
CA ASP A 21 23.57 20.70 4.51
C ASP A 21 22.68 21.07 5.71
N GLU A 22 23.20 20.93 6.94
CA GLU A 22 22.43 21.06 8.18
C GLU A 22 21.87 22.49 8.35
N GLU A 23 22.58 23.53 7.90
CA GLU A 23 22.08 24.90 7.96
C GLU A 23 20.89 25.08 7.01
N MET A 24 21.02 24.59 5.77
CA MET A 24 19.94 24.60 4.80
C MET A 24 18.73 23.76 5.22
N GLU A 25 18.96 22.58 5.81
CA GLU A 25 17.89 21.76 6.37
C GLU A 25 17.12 22.51 7.46
N ASN A 26 17.83 23.14 8.39
CA ASN A 26 17.22 23.91 9.46
C ASN A 26 16.41 25.10 8.95
N GLU A 27 16.90 25.81 7.91
CA GLU A 27 16.17 26.92 7.30
C GLU A 27 14.89 26.45 6.61
N ILE A 28 14.95 25.39 5.82
CA ILE A 28 13.78 24.92 5.08
C ILE A 28 12.77 24.19 5.98
N CYS A 29 13.23 23.53 7.06
CA CYS A 29 12.34 23.02 8.10
C CYS A 29 11.55 24.13 8.80
N ARG A 30 12.16 25.30 9.05
CA ARG A 30 11.41 26.45 9.58
C ARG A 30 10.31 26.90 8.61
N VAL A 31 10.58 26.89 7.31
CA VAL A 31 9.56 27.21 6.29
C VAL A 31 8.43 26.19 6.35
N TRP A 32 8.75 24.90 6.52
CA TRP A 32 7.76 23.86 6.73
C TRP A 32 6.89 24.10 7.96
N ASP A 33 7.50 24.34 9.13
CA ASP A 33 6.74 24.63 10.36
C ASP A 33 5.82 25.85 10.19
N MET A 34 6.35 26.93 9.61
CA MET A 34 5.58 28.16 9.40
C MET A 34 4.47 27.99 8.34
N SER A 35 4.65 27.14 7.33
CA SER A 35 3.67 26.92 6.27
C SER A 35 2.36 26.27 6.74
N MET A 36 2.29 25.79 7.99
CA MET A 36 1.03 25.37 8.61
C MET A 36 0.09 26.55 8.90
N ASP A 37 0.60 27.79 8.89
CA ASP A 37 -0.20 29.00 9.04
C ASP A 37 -0.68 29.51 7.67
N GLU A 38 -1.96 29.89 7.58
CA GLU A 38 -2.59 30.29 6.32
C GLU A 38 -1.95 31.56 5.73
N ASP A 39 -1.61 32.55 6.56
CA ASP A 39 -1.01 33.81 6.10
C ASP A 39 0.40 33.56 5.55
N VAL A 40 1.17 32.69 6.19
CA VAL A 40 2.49 32.29 5.69
C VAL A 40 2.38 31.50 4.39
N ALA A 41 1.43 30.57 4.31
CA ALA A 41 1.23 29.79 3.10
C ALA A 41 0.80 30.69 1.92
N LEU A 42 -0.06 31.68 2.17
CA LEU A 42 -0.43 32.70 1.18
C LEU A 42 0.78 33.54 0.77
N PHE A 43 1.61 33.94 1.72
CA PHE A 43 2.87 34.62 1.43
C PHE A 43 3.80 33.77 0.56
N LEU A 44 3.98 32.48 0.85
CA LEU A 44 4.78 31.58 0.02
C LEU A 44 4.24 31.48 -1.41
N GLN A 45 2.91 31.46 -1.58
CA GLN A 45 2.26 31.50 -2.88
C GLN A 45 2.59 32.78 -3.66
N GLU A 46 2.55 33.96 -3.02
CA GLU A 46 2.88 35.24 -3.67
C GLU A 46 4.28 35.26 -4.28
N PHE A 47 5.21 34.49 -3.71
CA PHE A 47 6.60 34.37 -4.17
C PHE A 47 6.84 33.18 -5.11
N ASN A 48 5.79 32.54 -5.61
CA ASN A 48 5.85 31.40 -6.53
C ASN A 48 6.58 30.17 -5.93
N ALA A 49 6.53 30.02 -4.60
CA ALA A 49 7.21 28.94 -3.91
C ALA A 49 6.75 27.54 -4.36
N PRO A 50 5.47 27.29 -4.70
CA PRO A 50 5.06 25.96 -5.16
C PRO A 50 5.80 25.49 -6.41
N ASP A 51 5.95 26.33 -7.44
CA ASP A 51 6.69 25.97 -8.64
C ASP A 51 8.17 25.69 -8.33
N ILE A 52 8.76 26.43 -7.38
CA ILE A 52 10.14 26.20 -6.93
C ILE A 52 10.24 24.83 -6.27
N PHE A 53 9.38 24.52 -5.29
CA PHE A 53 9.40 23.24 -4.59
C PHE A 53 9.11 22.06 -5.54
N MET A 54 8.15 22.20 -6.45
CA MET A 54 7.88 21.20 -7.50
C MET A 54 9.09 20.98 -8.41
N GLY A 55 9.78 22.07 -8.78
CA GLY A 55 11.03 22.02 -9.53
C GLY A 55 12.17 21.32 -8.76
N VAL A 56 12.23 21.50 -7.43
CA VAL A 56 13.16 20.78 -6.55
C VAL A 56 12.81 19.30 -6.50
N LEU A 57 11.53 18.93 -6.37
CA LEU A 57 11.08 17.53 -6.38
C LEU A 57 11.45 16.80 -7.66
N ALA A 58 11.37 17.49 -8.81
CA ALA A 58 11.69 16.91 -10.11
C ALA A 58 13.20 16.71 -10.35
N LYS A 59 14.06 17.49 -9.68
CA LYS A 59 15.51 17.55 -10.00
C LYS A 59 16.42 17.06 -8.89
N SER A 60 15.99 17.16 -7.64
CA SER A 60 16.80 16.79 -6.48
C SER A 60 16.86 15.28 -6.33
N LYS A 61 18.04 14.76 -5.99
CA LYS A 61 18.23 13.37 -5.54
C LYS A 61 18.29 13.25 -4.01
N CYS A 62 18.30 14.37 -3.28
CA CYS A 62 18.37 14.39 -1.81
C CYS A 62 16.99 13.99 -1.22
N PRO A 63 16.85 12.83 -0.56
CA PRO A 63 15.57 12.37 -0.05
C PRO A 63 14.99 13.33 1.00
N ARG A 64 15.85 13.85 1.89
CA ARG A 64 15.45 14.76 2.96
C ARG A 64 14.91 16.10 2.44
N LEU A 65 15.57 16.67 1.43
CA LEU A 65 15.08 17.89 0.80
C LEU A 65 13.73 17.67 0.11
N ARG A 66 13.57 16.55 -0.60
CA ARG A 66 12.30 16.20 -1.24
C ARG A 66 11.19 16.03 -0.21
N GLU A 67 11.46 15.34 0.89
CA GLU A 67 10.53 15.17 2.01
C GLU A 67 10.02 16.52 2.53
N ILE A 68 10.93 17.45 2.83
CA ILE A 68 10.56 18.78 3.35
C ILE A 68 9.75 19.58 2.31
N CYS A 69 10.15 19.54 1.03
CA CYS A 69 9.40 20.20 -0.05
C CYS A 69 7.98 19.63 -0.22
N VAL A 70 7.81 18.30 -0.13
CA VAL A 70 6.46 17.70 -0.16
C VAL A 70 5.66 18.13 1.06
N GLY A 71 6.27 18.18 2.26
CA GLY A 71 5.61 18.64 3.49
C GLY A 71 5.08 20.07 3.38
N ILE A 72 5.89 21.00 2.86
CA ILE A 72 5.49 22.39 2.62
C ILE A 72 4.33 22.45 1.61
N LEU A 73 4.47 21.78 0.47
CA LEU A 73 3.42 21.74 -0.56
C LEU A 73 2.12 21.14 -0.03
N GLY A 74 2.20 20.10 0.79
CA GLY A 74 1.06 19.47 1.46
C GLY A 74 0.32 20.44 2.38
N ASN A 75 1.04 21.20 3.21
CA ASN A 75 0.44 22.24 4.03
C ASN A 75 -0.23 23.33 3.18
N MET A 76 0.43 23.80 2.12
CA MET A 76 -0.11 24.82 1.21
C MET A 76 -1.37 24.35 0.47
N ALA A 77 -1.44 23.07 0.10
CA ALA A 77 -2.59 22.47 -0.58
C ALA A 77 -3.84 22.40 0.32
N CYS A 78 -3.69 22.55 1.64
CA CYS A 78 -4.82 22.58 2.58
C CYS A 78 -5.60 23.90 2.56
N PHE A 79 -5.04 25.00 2.03
CA PHE A 79 -5.69 26.32 2.03
C PHE A 79 -6.37 26.65 0.71
N GLN A 80 -7.63 27.04 0.77
CA GLN A 80 -8.50 27.23 -0.41
C GLN A 80 -8.08 28.39 -1.31
N GLU A 81 -7.51 29.47 -0.77
CA GLU A 81 -7.12 30.65 -1.56
C GLU A 81 -5.84 30.44 -2.40
N ILE A 82 -4.86 29.74 -1.84
CA ILE A 82 -3.60 29.36 -2.53
C ILE A 82 -3.92 28.48 -3.72
N CYS A 83 -4.67 27.44 -3.43
CA CYS A 83 -5.38 26.57 -4.32
C CYS A 83 -6.04 27.28 -5.53
N VAL A 84 -6.88 28.31 -5.29
CA VAL A 84 -7.54 29.08 -6.36
C VAL A 84 -6.51 29.86 -7.19
N SER A 85 -5.48 30.40 -6.54
CA SER A 85 -4.42 31.16 -7.21
C SER A 85 -3.59 30.29 -8.15
N ILE A 86 -3.19 29.08 -7.71
CA ILE A 86 -2.51 28.09 -8.55
C ILE A 86 -3.39 27.66 -9.74
N SER A 87 -4.70 27.53 -9.53
CA SER A 87 -5.65 27.16 -10.59
C SER A 87 -5.89 28.25 -11.65
N SER A 88 -5.65 29.50 -11.29
CA SER A 88 -5.88 30.66 -12.15
C SER A 88 -4.68 31.01 -13.05
N ASP A 89 -3.58 30.26 -12.93
CA ASP A 89 -2.34 30.51 -13.67
C ASP A 89 -2.43 30.04 -15.14
N LYS A 90 -3.11 30.87 -15.93
CA LYS A 90 -3.07 31.14 -17.40
C LYS A 90 -2.84 30.05 -18.46
N ASN A 91 -2.69 28.77 -18.13
CA ASN A 91 -2.60 27.68 -19.12
C ASN A 91 -3.90 26.87 -19.27
N LEU A 92 -4.92 27.12 -18.45
CA LEU A 92 -6.21 26.44 -18.51
C LEU A 92 -7.30 27.47 -18.85
N GLY A 93 -7.88 27.35 -20.04
CA GLY A 93 -8.81 28.33 -20.63
C GLY A 93 -10.13 28.54 -19.86
N PRO A 94 -10.91 29.59 -20.21
CA PRO A 94 -12.02 30.09 -19.42
C PRO A 94 -13.33 29.32 -19.66
N SER A 95 -13.35 27.99 -19.49
CA SER A 95 -14.53 27.20 -19.84
C SER A 95 -14.93 26.13 -18.84
N TYR A 96 -15.00 26.45 -17.55
CA TYR A 96 -15.83 25.67 -16.63
C TYR A 96 -16.53 26.61 -15.64
N SER A 97 -17.85 26.50 -15.60
CA SER A 97 -18.75 27.42 -14.93
C SER A 97 -19.08 26.96 -13.51
N ALA A 98 -18.79 27.81 -12.52
CA ALA A 98 -19.53 27.99 -11.27
C ALA A 98 -20.03 26.72 -10.57
N GLY A 99 -19.16 25.72 -10.43
CA GLY A 99 -19.43 24.49 -9.69
C GLY A 99 -18.34 24.27 -8.66
N ASN A 100 -18.62 24.62 -7.39
CA ASN A 100 -17.78 24.40 -6.21
C ASN A 100 -16.28 24.71 -6.40
N LYS A 101 -15.86 25.95 -6.10
CA LYS A 101 -14.46 26.43 -6.26
C LYS A 101 -13.39 25.50 -5.67
N GLN A 102 -13.72 24.73 -4.62
CA GLN A 102 -12.81 23.75 -4.03
C GLN A 102 -12.47 22.59 -4.97
N THR A 103 -13.42 22.16 -5.81
CA THR A 103 -13.23 21.07 -6.77
C THR A 103 -12.39 21.53 -7.97
N GLU A 104 -12.62 22.75 -8.46
CA GLU A 104 -11.85 23.37 -9.57
C GLU A 104 -10.36 23.50 -9.25
N VAL A 105 -10.07 23.94 -8.02
CA VAL A 105 -8.73 24.00 -7.43
C VAL A 105 -8.03 22.66 -7.45
N ALA A 106 -8.73 21.64 -6.99
CA ALA A 106 -8.09 20.41 -6.59
C ALA A 106 -7.81 19.54 -7.82
N ILE A 107 -8.58 19.75 -8.89
CA ILE A 107 -8.25 19.29 -10.24
C ILE A 107 -6.90 19.84 -10.70
N VAL A 108 -6.57 21.11 -10.44
CA VAL A 108 -5.27 21.67 -10.86
C VAL A 108 -4.10 21.05 -10.11
N TRP A 109 -4.26 20.77 -8.81
CA TRP A 109 -3.24 20.02 -8.06
C TRP A 109 -3.04 18.61 -8.61
N VAL A 110 -4.11 17.90 -8.94
CA VAL A 110 -4.04 16.59 -9.59
C VAL A 110 -3.28 16.67 -10.92
N GLU A 111 -3.59 17.65 -11.77
CA GLU A 111 -2.86 17.85 -13.04
C GLU A 111 -1.38 18.18 -12.83
N ARG A 112 -1.05 19.05 -11.87
CA ARG A 112 0.36 19.38 -11.55
C ARG A 112 1.12 18.18 -11.00
N ILE A 113 0.48 17.31 -10.24
CA ILE A 113 1.06 16.05 -9.74
C ILE A 113 1.31 15.09 -10.91
N ARG A 114 0.37 14.98 -11.85
CA ARG A 114 0.56 14.19 -13.09
C ARG A 114 1.71 14.70 -13.94
N GLU A 115 1.90 16.01 -14.02
CA GLU A 115 3.03 16.62 -14.75
C GLU A 115 4.40 16.29 -14.13
N HIS A 116 4.45 15.86 -12.86
CA HIS A 116 5.68 15.61 -12.13
C HIS A 116 5.70 14.20 -11.50
N PRO A 117 6.00 13.14 -12.28
CA PRO A 117 5.99 11.75 -11.81
C PRO A 117 6.86 11.47 -10.58
N ALA A 118 7.93 12.24 -10.37
CA ALA A 118 8.79 12.13 -9.18
C ALA A 118 8.04 12.35 -7.86
N ILE A 119 6.88 13.02 -7.88
CA ILE A 119 6.06 13.25 -6.68
C ILE A 119 5.48 11.93 -6.17
N TYR A 120 5.05 11.05 -7.08
CA TYR A 120 4.58 9.72 -6.73
C TYR A 120 5.65 8.95 -5.94
N ASP A 121 6.89 8.94 -6.47
CA ASP A 121 8.00 8.25 -5.81
C ASP A 121 8.33 8.85 -4.44
N SER A 122 8.30 10.18 -4.32
CA SER A 122 8.51 10.88 -3.05
C SER A 122 7.45 10.51 -2.01
N ILE A 123 6.17 10.59 -2.38
CA ILE A 123 5.05 10.28 -1.49
C ILE A 123 5.13 8.81 -1.04
N CYS A 124 5.38 7.90 -1.98
CA CYS A 124 5.51 6.48 -1.67
C CYS A 124 6.72 6.19 -0.78
N PHE A 125 7.85 6.83 -1.04
CA PHE A 125 9.05 6.71 -0.20
C PHE A 125 8.76 7.16 1.23
N ILE A 126 8.14 8.32 1.42
CA ILE A 126 7.82 8.85 2.76
C ILE A 126 6.89 7.88 3.50
N MET A 127 5.81 7.43 2.85
CA MET A 127 4.88 6.45 3.44
C MET A 127 5.55 5.12 3.79
N SER A 128 6.57 4.71 3.04
CA SER A 128 7.28 3.44 3.27
C SER A 128 8.42 3.53 4.28
N SER A 129 8.98 4.72 4.53
CA SER A 129 10.29 4.85 5.19
C SER A 129 10.31 5.85 6.35
N SER A 130 9.36 6.78 6.43
CA SER A 130 9.36 7.77 7.52
C SER A 130 8.81 7.20 8.81
N THR A 131 9.53 7.41 9.92
CA THR A 131 9.06 7.08 11.27
C THR A 131 8.40 8.27 11.98
N ASN A 132 8.29 9.42 11.30
CA ASN A 132 7.63 10.61 11.82
C ASN A 132 6.11 10.50 11.59
N VAL A 133 5.38 10.25 12.67
CA VAL A 133 3.92 10.05 12.63
C VAL A 133 3.19 11.28 12.09
N ASP A 134 3.58 12.49 12.46
CA ASP A 134 2.91 13.71 12.01
C ASP A 134 3.08 13.90 10.49
N LEU A 135 4.28 13.65 9.97
CA LEU A 135 4.51 13.66 8.52
C LEU A 135 3.70 12.56 7.83
N LEU A 136 3.66 11.35 8.38
CA LEU A 136 2.84 10.28 7.81
C LEU A 136 1.37 10.69 7.76
N VAL A 137 0.82 11.31 8.80
CA VAL A 137 -0.56 11.81 8.78
C VAL A 137 -0.74 12.88 7.70
N LYS A 138 0.18 13.85 7.58
CA LYS A 138 0.10 14.90 6.56
C LYS A 138 0.19 14.38 5.13
N ILE A 139 1.06 13.43 4.85
CA ILE A 139 1.12 12.78 3.54
C ILE A 139 -0.14 11.96 3.28
N GLY A 140 -0.66 11.27 4.31
CA GLY A 140 -1.95 10.58 4.24
C GLY A 140 -3.07 11.54 3.84
N GLU A 141 -3.20 12.69 4.51
CA GLU A 141 -4.25 13.69 4.21
C GLU A 141 -4.17 14.18 2.76
N VAL A 142 -2.96 14.36 2.22
CA VAL A 142 -2.75 14.72 0.81
C VAL A 142 -3.22 13.60 -0.12
N VAL A 143 -2.80 12.35 0.11
CA VAL A 143 -3.18 11.21 -0.72
C VAL A 143 -4.69 10.96 -0.67
N ASP A 144 -5.27 11.01 0.52
CA ASP A 144 -6.71 10.86 0.75
C ASP A 144 -7.51 11.85 -0.09
N LYS A 145 -7.13 13.13 -0.01
CA LYS A 145 -7.78 14.18 -0.79
C LYS A 145 -7.63 13.97 -2.28
N LEU A 146 -6.42 13.61 -2.75
CA LEU A 146 -6.17 13.37 -4.18
C LEU A 146 -7.02 12.21 -4.71
N PHE A 147 -7.17 11.14 -3.94
CA PHE A 147 -7.94 9.96 -4.33
C PHE A 147 -9.44 10.23 -4.29
N ASP A 148 -9.93 11.01 -3.32
CA ASP A 148 -11.33 11.44 -3.25
C ASP A 148 -11.75 12.30 -4.46
N LEU A 149 -10.80 13.00 -5.07
CA LEU A 149 -11.04 13.93 -6.18
C LEU A 149 -11.00 13.30 -7.57
N ASP A 150 -10.10 12.33 -7.81
CA ASP A 150 -9.88 11.79 -9.14
C ASP A 150 -9.56 10.29 -9.14
N GLU A 151 -10.60 9.49 -9.41
CA GLU A 151 -10.51 8.04 -9.59
C GLU A 151 -9.48 7.62 -10.66
N LYS A 152 -9.27 8.43 -11.72
CA LYS A 152 -8.26 8.11 -12.75
C LYS A 152 -6.85 8.20 -12.20
N LEU A 153 -6.60 9.10 -11.25
CA LEU A 153 -5.32 9.20 -10.55
C LEU A 153 -5.06 7.93 -9.72
N ILE A 154 -6.09 7.40 -9.05
CA ILE A 154 -6.01 6.12 -8.32
C ILE A 154 -5.52 5.01 -9.26
N LEU A 155 -6.19 4.85 -10.41
CA LEU A 155 -5.83 3.83 -11.39
C LEU A 155 -4.44 4.04 -12.00
N GLU A 156 -4.02 5.29 -12.20
CA GLU A 156 -2.67 5.64 -12.67
C GLU A 156 -1.61 5.23 -11.64
N TRP A 157 -1.80 5.58 -10.37
CA TRP A 157 -0.87 5.30 -9.28
C TRP A 157 -0.76 3.80 -8.96
N ILE A 158 -1.87 3.05 -9.06
CA ILE A 158 -1.84 1.59 -8.98
C ILE A 158 -0.96 1.00 -10.10
N ARG A 159 -1.07 1.53 -11.32
CA ARG A 159 -0.35 1.02 -12.50
C ARG A 159 1.12 1.43 -12.55
N ASN A 160 1.49 2.58 -12.00
CA ASN A 160 2.87 3.08 -12.02
C ASN A 160 3.87 2.11 -11.36
N GLY A 161 3.45 1.36 -10.34
CA GLY A 161 4.28 0.32 -9.71
C GLY A 161 4.24 -1.06 -10.39
N ALA A 162 3.45 -1.24 -11.45
CA ALA A 162 3.24 -2.52 -12.14
C ALA A 162 4.08 -2.69 -13.43
N VAL A 163 4.72 -1.62 -13.92
CA VAL A 163 5.50 -1.65 -15.18
C VAL A 163 6.91 -2.20 -14.92
N GLN A 164 7.10 -3.50 -15.12
CA GLN A 164 8.38 -4.02 -15.60
C GLN A 164 8.22 -4.45 -17.07
N PRO A 165 9.04 -3.95 -18.02
CA PRO A 165 9.16 -4.58 -19.33
C PRO A 165 9.87 -5.93 -19.12
N LEU A 166 9.17 -7.04 -19.37
CA LEU A 166 9.69 -8.39 -19.16
C LEU A 166 10.89 -8.78 -20.06
N ASP A 167 11.35 -7.92 -20.98
CA ASP A 167 12.19 -8.34 -22.11
C ASP A 167 13.44 -7.47 -22.40
N GLN A 168 13.96 -6.67 -21.46
CA GLN A 168 15.25 -5.99 -21.68
C GLN A 168 16.41 -6.64 -20.91
N PRO A 169 17.53 -6.96 -21.58
CA PRO A 169 18.74 -7.41 -20.88
C PRO A 169 19.21 -6.28 -19.96
N GLN A 170 19.32 -6.60 -18.66
CA GLN A 170 19.88 -5.72 -17.65
C GLN A 170 21.33 -5.40 -18.00
N GLU A 171 21.57 -4.19 -18.50
CA GLU A 171 22.88 -3.53 -18.45
C GLU A 171 22.81 -2.45 -17.37
N ASP A 172 23.44 -2.70 -16.22
CA ASP A 172 24.05 -1.76 -15.27
C ASP A 172 23.43 -0.35 -15.09
N SER A 173 22.10 -0.26 -14.96
CA SER A 173 21.44 0.94 -14.41
C SER A 173 20.79 0.58 -13.08
N GLU A 174 21.28 1.18 -12.00
CA GLU A 174 20.74 1.10 -10.63
C GLU A 174 19.20 1.13 -10.65
N GLN A 175 18.57 0.01 -10.32
CA GLN A 175 17.11 -0.05 -10.24
C GLN A 175 16.66 0.76 -9.03
N GLN A 176 16.11 1.95 -9.28
CA GLN A 176 15.39 2.69 -8.24
C GLN A 176 14.30 1.78 -7.64
N PRO A 177 14.07 1.84 -6.32
CA PRO A 177 13.04 1.02 -5.69
C PRO A 177 11.68 1.31 -6.33
N VAL A 178 11.06 0.29 -6.93
CA VAL A 178 9.74 0.41 -7.53
C VAL A 178 8.72 0.40 -6.39
N PHE A 179 8.26 1.58 -6.01
CA PHE A 179 7.21 1.70 -5.02
C PHE A 179 5.84 1.38 -5.64
N ARG A 180 5.04 0.62 -4.90
CA ARG A 180 3.63 0.37 -5.21
C ARG A 180 2.79 1.05 -4.13
N ILE A 181 1.81 1.84 -4.58
CA ILE A 181 1.01 2.67 -3.67
C ILE A 181 0.36 1.87 -2.53
N VAL A 182 -0.18 0.68 -2.82
CA VAL A 182 -0.90 -0.12 -1.82
C VAL A 182 0.01 -0.60 -0.68
N PRO A 183 1.17 -1.25 -0.95
CA PRO A 183 2.16 -1.54 0.09
C PRO A 183 2.60 -0.31 0.89
N CYS A 184 2.79 0.85 0.23
CA CYS A 184 3.19 2.08 0.92
C CYS A 184 2.10 2.56 1.90
N VAL A 185 0.84 2.57 1.48
CA VAL A 185 -0.32 2.94 2.31
C VAL A 185 -0.46 2.00 3.51
N LEU A 186 -0.32 0.69 3.29
CA LEU A 186 -0.36 -0.31 4.37
C LEU A 186 0.79 -0.15 5.37
N GLU A 187 2.00 0.13 4.86
CA GLU A 187 3.17 0.36 5.72
C GLU A 187 3.01 1.63 6.54
N ALA A 188 2.53 2.73 5.95
CA ALA A 188 2.24 3.97 6.67
C ALA A 188 1.18 3.76 7.75
N ALA A 189 0.07 3.09 7.43
CA ALA A 189 -0.97 2.76 8.40
C ALA A 189 -0.41 1.94 9.59
N LYS A 190 0.48 0.99 9.31
CA LYS A 190 1.17 0.20 10.35
C LYS A 190 2.08 1.09 11.23
N GLN A 191 2.77 2.05 10.62
CA GLN A 191 3.70 2.96 11.30
C GLN A 191 3.00 4.03 12.15
N VAL A 192 1.82 4.51 11.76
CA VAL A 192 1.00 5.48 12.52
C VAL A 192 0.51 4.88 13.86
N ARG A 193 0.51 3.54 13.99
CA ARG A 193 0.14 2.75 15.18
C ARG A 193 -1.26 3.06 15.71
N SER A 194 -1.69 2.33 16.75
CA SER A 194 -3.02 2.51 17.35
C SER A 194 -3.12 3.74 18.26
N GLU A 195 -2.01 4.43 18.56
CA GLU A 195 -2.02 5.61 19.42
C GLU A 195 -2.46 6.91 18.71
N ASN A 196 -2.54 6.92 17.37
CA ASN A 196 -3.03 8.05 16.58
C ASN A 196 -4.25 7.61 15.73
N PRO A 197 -5.46 7.55 16.33
CA PRO A 197 -6.65 7.06 15.66
C PRO A 197 -7.08 7.98 14.51
N GLU A 198 -6.91 9.29 14.65
CA GLU A 198 -7.23 10.26 13.59
C GLU A 198 -6.37 10.02 12.34
N GLY A 199 -5.07 9.76 12.53
CA GLY A 199 -4.17 9.40 11.45
C GLY A 199 -4.52 8.05 10.81
N LEU A 200 -4.92 7.06 11.62
CA LEU A 200 -5.35 5.77 11.10
C LEU A 200 -6.63 5.88 10.26
N ASP A 201 -7.58 6.72 10.66
CA ASP A 201 -8.82 6.98 9.92
C ASP A 201 -8.53 7.50 8.50
N VAL A 202 -7.54 8.38 8.34
CA VAL A 202 -7.08 8.86 7.02
C VAL A 202 -6.62 7.70 6.15
N TYR A 203 -5.76 6.83 6.65
CA TYR A 203 -5.27 5.67 5.88
C TYR A 203 -6.35 4.62 5.61
N MET A 204 -7.31 4.46 6.53
CA MET A 204 -8.47 3.60 6.30
C MET A 204 -9.38 4.15 5.21
N HIS A 205 -9.55 5.47 5.14
CA HIS A 205 -10.31 6.10 4.07
C HIS A 205 -9.60 5.95 2.72
N ILE A 206 -8.28 6.13 2.65
CA ILE A 206 -7.48 5.84 1.44
C ILE A 206 -7.68 4.39 0.98
N LEU A 207 -7.61 3.41 1.89
CA LEU A 207 -7.85 2.00 1.58
C LEU A 207 -9.29 1.77 1.08
N GLN A 208 -10.28 2.43 1.68
CA GLN A 208 -11.66 2.37 1.21
C GLN A 208 -11.79 2.92 -0.22
N LEU A 209 -11.19 4.09 -0.50
CA LEU A 209 -11.15 4.69 -1.85
C LEU A 209 -10.47 3.74 -2.85
N LEU A 210 -9.36 3.12 -2.50
CA LEU A 210 -8.71 2.09 -3.31
C LEU A 210 -9.64 0.90 -3.60
N THR A 211 -10.47 0.47 -2.64
CA THR A 211 -11.45 -0.60 -2.88
C THR A 211 -12.64 -0.21 -3.74
N THR A 212 -12.81 1.08 -4.09
CA THR A 212 -13.87 1.51 -5.02
C THR A 212 -13.58 1.14 -6.47
N VAL A 213 -12.32 0.82 -6.79
CA VAL A 213 -11.87 0.42 -8.13
C VAL A 213 -11.38 -1.03 -8.14
N ASP A 214 -11.75 -1.78 -9.18
CA ASP A 214 -11.41 -3.21 -9.30
C ASP A 214 -9.88 -3.45 -9.22
N ASP A 215 -9.09 -2.62 -9.90
CA ASP A 215 -7.62 -2.69 -9.88
C ASP A 215 -7.06 -2.46 -8.46
N GLY A 216 -7.72 -1.63 -7.66
CA GLY A 216 -7.32 -1.35 -6.27
C GLY A 216 -7.66 -2.50 -5.34
N ILE A 217 -8.80 -3.16 -5.55
CA ILE A 217 -9.10 -4.44 -4.90
C ILE A 217 -8.01 -5.47 -5.26
N GLN A 218 -7.64 -5.61 -6.53
CA GLN A 218 -6.58 -6.54 -6.94
C GLN A 218 -5.24 -6.22 -6.28
N ALA A 219 -4.89 -4.93 -6.17
CA ALA A 219 -3.63 -4.50 -5.58
C ALA A 219 -3.59 -4.67 -4.04
N ILE A 220 -4.74 -4.63 -3.36
CA ILE A 220 -4.86 -4.91 -1.91
C ILE A 220 -4.85 -6.41 -1.63
N VAL A 221 -5.44 -7.19 -2.53
CA VAL A 221 -5.53 -8.65 -2.45
C VAL A 221 -4.20 -9.26 -2.89
N ASP A 222 -3.15 -9.02 -2.12
CA ASP A 222 -1.85 -9.64 -2.34
C ASP A 222 -1.81 -11.08 -1.78
N LEU A 223 -1.04 -11.94 -2.44
CA LEU A 223 -0.82 -13.33 -2.06
C LEU A 223 -0.38 -13.55 -0.59
N PRO A 224 0.39 -12.66 0.07
CA PRO A 224 0.71 -12.77 1.50
C PRO A 224 -0.49 -12.56 2.43
N LEU A 225 -1.52 -11.80 2.03
CA LEU A 225 -2.75 -11.66 2.80
C LEU A 225 -3.55 -12.97 2.79
N ILE A 226 -3.64 -13.61 1.61
CA ILE A 226 -4.20 -14.96 1.46
C ILE A 226 -3.42 -15.95 2.34
N ASP A 227 -2.08 -15.92 2.29
CA ASP A 227 -1.24 -16.77 3.12
C ASP A 227 -1.49 -16.55 4.62
N SER A 228 -1.61 -15.30 5.04
CA SER A 228 -1.87 -14.92 6.44
C SER A 228 -3.23 -15.42 6.92
N LEU A 229 -4.29 -15.24 6.13
CA LEU A 229 -5.63 -15.76 6.44
C LEU A 229 -5.65 -17.29 6.51
N ILE A 230 -5.00 -17.95 5.55
CA ILE A 230 -4.89 -19.41 5.54
C ILE A 230 -4.11 -19.89 6.76
N ARG A 231 -3.03 -19.21 7.16
CA ARG A 231 -2.27 -19.53 8.39
C ARG A 231 -3.12 -19.35 9.64
N VAL A 232 -3.94 -18.30 9.72
CA VAL A 232 -4.91 -18.15 10.82
C VAL A 232 -5.80 -19.38 10.85
N LEU A 233 -6.45 -19.75 9.74
CA LEU A 233 -7.32 -20.93 9.66
C LEU A 233 -6.61 -22.25 10.01
N GLN A 234 -5.35 -22.42 9.61
CA GLN A 234 -4.52 -23.57 10.00
C GLN A 234 -4.24 -23.60 11.50
N ASN A 235 -3.88 -22.45 12.09
CA ASN A 235 -3.64 -22.32 13.52
C ASN A 235 -4.90 -22.60 14.33
N MET A 236 -6.07 -22.14 13.87
CA MET A 236 -7.37 -22.47 14.48
C MET A 236 -7.58 -23.98 14.59
N LYS A 237 -7.26 -24.71 13.52
CA LYS A 237 -7.35 -26.18 13.49
C LYS A 237 -6.36 -26.84 14.46
N HIS A 238 -5.19 -26.25 14.69
CA HIS A 238 -4.23 -26.72 15.69
C HIS A 238 -4.67 -26.44 17.13
N CYS A 239 -5.24 -25.26 17.40
CA CYS A 239 -5.81 -24.92 18.70
C CYS A 239 -6.95 -25.86 19.11
N GLN A 240 -7.75 -26.31 18.14
CA GLN A 240 -8.84 -27.29 18.35
C GLN A 240 -8.34 -28.74 18.52
N LYS A 241 -7.09 -29.05 18.13
CA LYS A 241 -6.48 -30.39 18.18
C LYS A 241 -5.56 -30.61 19.39
N LYS A 242 -5.80 -29.95 20.52
CA LYS A 242 -4.99 -30.18 21.73
C LYS A 242 -5.01 -31.69 22.06
N PRO A 243 -3.84 -32.35 22.21
CA PRO A 243 -3.80 -33.77 22.50
C PRO A 243 -4.31 -34.00 23.92
N GLU A 244 -5.35 -34.81 24.07
CA GLU A 244 -5.70 -35.47 25.32
C GLU A 244 -4.59 -36.49 25.65
N ASN A 245 -3.40 -36.03 26.04
CA ASN A 245 -2.33 -36.87 26.57
C ASN A 245 -1.44 -36.06 27.51
N SER A 246 -1.94 -35.87 28.73
CA SER A 246 -1.08 -35.87 29.92
C SER A 246 -1.87 -36.52 31.04
N ALA A 247 -1.74 -37.84 31.14
CA ALA A 247 -2.03 -38.56 32.36
C ALA A 247 -1.12 -38.02 33.48
N GLU A 248 -1.66 -38.04 34.71
CA GLU A 248 -1.04 -37.74 36.01
C GLU A 248 -1.04 -36.27 36.46
N SER A 249 -2.08 -35.86 37.18
CA SER A 249 -2.12 -36.01 38.64
C SER A 249 -3.46 -35.50 39.22
N ASN A 250 -3.98 -36.24 40.18
CA ASN A 250 -5.23 -35.94 40.88
C ASN A 250 -5.02 -34.78 41.86
N THR A 251 -5.81 -33.71 41.74
CA THR A 251 -6.55 -33.14 42.89
C THR A 251 -7.69 -32.24 42.41
N GLU A 252 -8.83 -32.41 43.06
CA GLU A 252 -10.06 -31.64 42.89
C GLU A 252 -9.83 -30.14 43.10
N GLU A 253 -10.25 -29.30 42.16
CA GLU A 253 -11.06 -28.12 42.46
C GLU A 253 -11.71 -27.58 41.18
N THR A 254 -13.03 -27.56 41.21
CA THR A 254 -13.92 -27.05 40.18
C THR A 254 -13.64 -25.57 39.86
N LYS A 255 -12.93 -25.30 38.75
CA LYS A 255 -13.04 -24.04 38.00
C LYS A 255 -13.43 -24.32 36.55
N LYS A 256 -14.72 -24.58 36.38
CA LYS A 256 -15.41 -24.62 35.09
C LYS A 256 -15.84 -23.20 34.72
N SER A 257 -14.91 -22.31 34.34
CA SER A 257 -15.23 -21.02 33.71
C SER A 257 -13.94 -20.32 33.23
N ASP A 258 -13.53 -20.63 31.99
CA ASP A 258 -12.68 -19.78 31.14
C ASP A 258 -12.61 -20.39 29.71
N LEU A 259 -12.89 -21.69 29.58
CA LEU A 259 -12.90 -22.44 28.31
C LEU A 259 -13.97 -22.03 27.27
N THR A 260 -14.86 -21.06 27.55
CA THR A 260 -15.99 -20.73 26.66
C THR A 260 -15.88 -19.38 25.95
N GLN A 261 -15.12 -18.43 26.49
CA GLN A 261 -14.98 -17.11 25.89
C GLN A 261 -13.90 -17.11 24.80
N ASP A 262 -12.78 -17.78 25.04
CA ASP A 262 -11.72 -17.95 24.05
C ASP A 262 -12.21 -18.72 22.82
N ASP A 263 -13.02 -19.77 23.00
CA ASP A 263 -13.62 -20.53 21.89
C ASP A 263 -14.61 -19.69 21.07
N PHE A 264 -15.32 -18.76 21.70
CA PHE A 264 -16.21 -17.81 21.02
C PHE A 264 -15.42 -16.79 20.18
N HIS A 265 -14.37 -16.17 20.73
CA HIS A 265 -13.51 -15.25 20.00
C HIS A 265 -12.78 -15.95 18.84
N LEU A 266 -12.31 -17.18 19.08
CA LEU A 266 -11.72 -18.03 18.06
C LEU A 266 -12.71 -18.35 16.94
N LYS A 267 -13.98 -18.61 17.28
CA LYS A 267 -15.03 -18.80 16.27
C LYS A 267 -15.30 -17.54 15.45
N ILE A 268 -15.40 -16.38 16.09
CA ILE A 268 -15.55 -15.09 15.37
C ILE A 268 -14.37 -14.88 14.42
N LEU A 269 -13.13 -15.05 14.89
CA LEU A 269 -11.93 -14.89 14.07
C LEU A 269 -11.94 -15.83 12.86
N LYS A 270 -12.35 -17.09 13.06
CA LYS A 270 -12.52 -18.06 11.98
C LYS A 270 -13.58 -17.58 10.98
N ASP A 271 -14.74 -17.14 11.45
CA ASP A 271 -15.86 -16.73 10.60
C ASP A 271 -15.47 -15.50 9.75
N ILE A 272 -14.84 -14.49 10.35
CA ILE A 272 -14.31 -13.30 9.65
C ILE A 272 -13.23 -13.71 8.64
N SER A 273 -12.31 -14.59 9.02
CA SER A 273 -11.26 -15.06 8.11
C SER A 273 -11.83 -15.82 6.91
N CYS A 274 -12.88 -16.63 7.11
CA CYS A 274 -13.58 -17.32 6.04
C CYS A 274 -14.33 -16.36 5.11
N GLU A 275 -15.05 -15.38 5.67
CA GLU A 275 -15.76 -14.37 4.89
C GLU A 275 -14.79 -13.57 4.01
N PHE A 276 -13.69 -13.11 4.61
CA PHE A 276 -12.70 -12.32 3.90
C PHE A 276 -11.96 -13.13 2.84
N LEU A 277 -11.58 -14.37 3.15
CA LEU A 277 -10.97 -15.29 2.17
C LEU A 277 -11.93 -15.63 1.01
N SER A 278 -13.23 -15.75 1.28
CA SER A 278 -14.26 -15.93 0.26
C SER A 278 -14.37 -14.71 -0.66
N ASN A 279 -14.35 -13.50 -0.12
CA ASN A 279 -14.39 -12.29 -0.93
C ASN A 279 -13.13 -12.17 -1.80
N ILE A 280 -11.97 -12.51 -1.25
CA ILE A 280 -10.71 -12.58 -2.01
C ILE A 280 -10.80 -13.59 -3.17
N PHE A 281 -11.27 -14.81 -2.92
CA PHE A 281 -11.37 -15.84 -3.96
C PHE A 281 -12.31 -15.46 -5.11
N GLN A 282 -13.33 -14.63 -4.86
CA GLN A 282 -14.23 -14.13 -5.92
C GLN A 282 -13.56 -13.13 -6.85
N VAL A 283 -12.60 -12.36 -6.35
CA VAL A 283 -11.95 -11.29 -7.13
C VAL A 283 -10.64 -11.75 -7.76
N LEU A 284 -10.03 -12.85 -7.31
CA LEU A 284 -8.75 -13.32 -7.84
C LEU A 284 -8.79 -13.54 -9.36
N THR A 285 -7.87 -12.88 -10.06
CA THR A 285 -7.69 -13.07 -11.51
C THR A 285 -6.85 -14.30 -11.83
N LYS A 286 -6.91 -14.71 -13.10
CA LYS A 286 -6.12 -15.82 -13.62
C LYS A 286 -4.61 -15.57 -13.47
N GLU A 287 -4.17 -14.35 -13.73
CA GLU A 287 -2.77 -13.92 -13.59
C GLU A 287 -2.29 -14.06 -12.14
N THR A 288 -3.07 -13.55 -11.18
CA THR A 288 -2.72 -13.61 -9.75
C THR A 288 -2.68 -15.06 -9.24
N VAL A 289 -3.61 -15.91 -9.70
CA VAL A 289 -3.59 -17.34 -9.38
C VAL A 289 -2.34 -18.04 -9.95
N ALA A 290 -1.98 -17.75 -11.21
CA ALA A 290 -0.78 -18.30 -11.83
C ALA A 290 0.50 -17.88 -11.08
N GLN A 291 0.60 -16.62 -10.69
CA GLN A 291 1.70 -16.13 -9.89
C GLN A 291 1.73 -16.78 -8.50
N GLY A 292 0.58 -16.91 -7.84
CA GLY A 292 0.45 -17.54 -6.53
C GLY A 292 0.86 -19.01 -6.52
N LEU A 293 0.59 -19.74 -7.60
CA LEU A 293 1.08 -21.11 -7.77
C LEU A 293 2.60 -21.15 -7.97
N LYS A 294 3.15 -20.27 -8.81
CA LYS A 294 4.59 -20.17 -9.09
C LYS A 294 5.41 -19.83 -7.84
N GLU A 295 4.91 -18.92 -7.01
CA GLU A 295 5.55 -18.48 -5.77
C GLU A 295 5.30 -19.41 -4.58
N GLY A 296 4.49 -20.46 -4.75
CA GLY A 296 4.13 -21.40 -3.67
C GLY A 296 3.16 -20.83 -2.63
N GLN A 297 2.60 -19.64 -2.88
CA GLN A 297 1.60 -19.03 -2.01
C GLN A 297 0.24 -19.73 -2.10
N LEU A 298 -0.09 -20.34 -3.23
CA LEU A 298 -1.29 -21.17 -3.44
C LEU A 298 -0.96 -22.68 -3.50
N SER A 299 -0.14 -23.18 -2.58
CA SER A 299 0.17 -24.62 -2.55
C SER A 299 -1.07 -25.50 -2.33
N LYS A 300 -0.97 -26.80 -2.67
CA LYS A 300 -2.06 -27.78 -2.46
C LYS A 300 -2.56 -27.77 -1.02
N GLN A 301 -1.66 -27.77 -0.04
CA GLN A 301 -2.00 -27.76 1.38
C GLN A 301 -2.78 -26.50 1.78
N LYS A 302 -2.37 -25.33 1.26
CA LYS A 302 -3.03 -24.05 1.56
C LYS A 302 -4.43 -23.99 0.95
N CYS A 303 -4.57 -24.38 -0.32
CA CYS A 303 -5.88 -24.44 -1.00
C CYS A 303 -6.81 -25.46 -0.33
N SER A 304 -6.31 -26.65 0.06
CA SER A 304 -7.12 -27.63 0.80
C SER A 304 -7.60 -27.05 2.14
N CYS A 305 -6.72 -26.36 2.89
CA CYS A 305 -7.13 -25.75 4.15
C CYS A 305 -8.19 -24.66 3.95
N ALA A 306 -8.09 -23.86 2.90
CA ALA A 306 -9.11 -22.87 2.55
C ALA A 306 -10.45 -23.57 2.26
N PHE A 307 -10.45 -24.58 1.38
CA PHE A 307 -11.67 -25.27 0.95
C PHE A 307 -12.37 -25.98 2.11
N GLU A 308 -11.61 -26.63 3.01
CA GLU A 308 -12.15 -27.27 4.22
C GLU A 308 -12.89 -26.29 5.14
N ASN A 309 -12.47 -25.02 5.19
CA ASN A 309 -13.06 -24.02 6.06
C ASN A 309 -14.16 -23.19 5.37
N LEU A 310 -14.09 -23.05 4.06
CA LEU A 310 -15.09 -22.32 3.26
C LEU A 310 -16.33 -23.19 2.97
N LEU A 311 -16.16 -24.50 2.82
CA LEU A 311 -17.27 -25.41 2.55
C LEU A 311 -18.03 -25.80 3.84
N PRO A 312 -19.35 -26.01 3.74
CA PRO A 312 -20.20 -25.86 2.54
C PRO A 312 -20.72 -24.43 2.31
N LEU A 313 -20.46 -23.49 3.22
CA LEU A 313 -21.13 -22.18 3.26
C LEU A 313 -20.84 -21.31 2.02
N TYR A 314 -19.60 -21.32 1.53
CA TYR A 314 -19.14 -20.53 0.39
C TYR A 314 -18.93 -21.39 -0.87
N ASN A 315 -19.78 -22.40 -1.09
CA ASN A 315 -19.63 -23.36 -2.19
C ASN A 315 -19.49 -22.71 -3.59
N PRO A 316 -20.32 -21.71 -3.99
CA PRO A 316 -20.20 -21.09 -5.31
C PRO A 316 -18.81 -20.47 -5.54
N VAL A 317 -18.26 -19.82 -4.51
CA VAL A 317 -16.95 -19.18 -4.55
C VAL A 317 -15.84 -20.20 -4.76
N VAL A 318 -15.91 -21.32 -4.03
CA VAL A 318 -14.93 -22.41 -4.15
C VAL A 318 -15.01 -23.06 -5.54
N GLU A 319 -16.22 -23.24 -6.10
CA GLU A 319 -16.42 -23.76 -7.45
C GLU A 319 -15.86 -22.82 -8.53
N ASP A 320 -16.10 -21.51 -8.42
CA ASP A 320 -15.60 -20.53 -9.38
C ASP A 320 -14.08 -20.40 -9.31
N PHE A 321 -13.50 -20.34 -8.11
CA PHE A 321 -12.05 -20.36 -7.94
C PHE A 321 -11.41 -21.64 -8.50
N LEU A 322 -12.08 -22.79 -8.33
CA LEU A 322 -11.62 -24.06 -8.91
C LEU A 322 -11.69 -24.06 -10.44
N LYS A 323 -12.67 -23.39 -11.06
CA LYS A 323 -12.69 -23.20 -12.53
C LYS A 323 -11.47 -22.41 -12.99
N ILE A 324 -11.13 -21.31 -12.30
CA ILE A 324 -9.93 -20.52 -12.60
C ILE A 324 -8.67 -21.40 -12.45
N LEU A 325 -8.55 -22.18 -11.37
CA LEU A 325 -7.44 -23.12 -11.19
C LEU A 325 -7.34 -24.14 -12.33
N ARG A 326 -8.46 -24.68 -12.84
CA ARG A 326 -8.43 -25.62 -13.97
C ARG A 326 -7.90 -24.98 -15.25
N GLU A 327 -8.15 -23.68 -15.43
CA GLU A 327 -7.63 -22.94 -16.58
C GLU A 327 -6.14 -22.60 -16.46
N VAL A 328 -5.63 -22.44 -15.24
CA VAL A 328 -4.22 -22.12 -14.97
C VAL A 328 -3.36 -23.39 -14.92
N ASP A 329 -3.77 -24.38 -14.13
CA ASP A 329 -3.11 -25.67 -13.97
C ASP A 329 -4.15 -26.79 -13.73
N LYS A 330 -4.50 -27.47 -14.81
CA LYS A 330 -5.48 -28.57 -14.82
C LYS A 330 -5.05 -29.74 -13.93
N THR A 331 -3.75 -30.02 -13.83
CA THR A 331 -3.24 -31.13 -13.02
C THR A 331 -3.33 -30.80 -11.54
N PHE A 332 -2.97 -29.57 -11.16
CA PHE A 332 -3.13 -29.08 -9.79
C PHE A 332 -4.61 -29.10 -9.35
N ALA A 333 -5.51 -28.58 -10.18
CA ALA A 333 -6.95 -28.57 -9.89
C ALA A 333 -7.52 -29.98 -9.70
N GLY A 334 -7.19 -30.92 -10.58
CA GLY A 334 -7.63 -32.32 -10.47
C GLY A 334 -7.13 -32.99 -9.19
N ASN A 335 -5.87 -32.77 -8.82
CA ASN A 335 -5.29 -33.28 -7.58
C ASN A 335 -5.96 -32.69 -6.32
N LEU A 336 -6.49 -31.47 -6.40
CA LEU A 336 -7.21 -30.82 -5.31
C LEU A 336 -8.63 -31.37 -5.17
N GLU A 337 -9.34 -31.58 -6.29
CA GLU A 337 -10.69 -32.16 -6.36
C GLU A 337 -10.79 -33.56 -5.75
N GLU A 338 -9.74 -34.37 -5.84
CA GLU A 338 -9.69 -35.68 -5.19
C GLU A 338 -9.95 -35.60 -3.68
N SER A 339 -9.58 -34.48 -3.05
CA SER A 339 -9.78 -34.25 -1.61
C SER A 339 -11.19 -33.75 -1.27
N PHE A 340 -11.98 -33.31 -2.26
CA PHE A 340 -13.30 -32.71 -2.07
C PHE A 340 -14.33 -33.27 -3.08
N PRO A 341 -14.87 -34.47 -2.82
CA PRO A 341 -15.81 -35.13 -3.74
C PRO A 341 -17.07 -34.31 -4.05
N SER A 342 -17.48 -33.42 -3.14
CA SER A 342 -18.62 -32.52 -3.32
C SER A 342 -18.43 -31.50 -4.45
N LEU A 343 -17.18 -31.21 -4.83
CA LEU A 343 -16.84 -30.24 -5.88
C LEU A 343 -16.67 -30.89 -7.26
N LYS A 344 -16.77 -32.22 -7.36
CA LYS A 344 -16.75 -32.91 -8.64
C LYS A 344 -18.02 -32.56 -9.39
N VAL A 345 -17.89 -31.74 -10.43
CA VAL A 345 -18.97 -31.42 -11.35
C VAL A 345 -19.54 -32.73 -11.89
N GLN A 346 -20.84 -32.95 -11.74
CA GLN A 346 -21.55 -33.97 -12.52
C GLN A 346 -21.50 -33.50 -13.98
N THR A 347 -20.56 -34.09 -14.73
CA THR A 347 -20.30 -33.84 -16.15
C THR A 347 -21.54 -33.76 -17.01
#